data_AF-A0A1Q8QTW7-F1
#
_entry.id   AF-A0A1Q8QTW7-F1
#
_cell.length_a   1.000
_cell.length_b   1.000
_cell.length_c   1.000
_cell.angle_alpha   90.00
_cell.angle_beta   90.00
_cell.angle_gamma   90.00
#
_symmetry.space_group_name_H-M   'P 1'
#
loop_
_entity.id
_entity.type
_entity.pdbx_description
1 polymer ?
#
loop_
_entity_poly.entity_id
_entity_poly.type
_entity_poly.pdbx_seq_one_letter_code
_entity_poly.pdbx_strand_id
1 'polypeptide(L)'
;MDELGNESPLDLYCSYTLDQILVALGKHTERKKSSFREGVLYLAEKKLDVFFVTLNKSEKDYSPSTMYQDYSINEELFHWQSQSRTTEESMTGQRYINQAVHGGNVLFFVRKYKKESTFAAPFTCLGWRTFKVTMARRRLALSGR
;
A
#
# COMPACT_ATOMS: atom_id res chain seq x y z
N MET A 1 -8.27 12.23 10.69
CA MET A 1 -7.73 11.59 11.92
C MET A 1 -6.41 11.00 11.49
N ASP A 2 -5.40 11.86 11.48
CA ASP A 2 -4.18 11.70 10.67
C ASP A 2 -2.99 11.19 11.49
N GLU A 3 -3.23 10.79 12.73
CA GLU A 3 -2.20 10.30 13.63
C GLU A 3 -2.17 8.76 13.63
N LEU A 4 -1.04 8.20 13.22
CA LEU A 4 -0.61 6.89 13.69
C LEU A 4 -0.46 7.05 15.21
N GLY A 5 -1.40 6.48 15.99
CA GLY A 5 -1.48 6.73 17.42
C GLY A 5 -0.13 6.60 18.13
N ASN A 6 0.04 7.33 19.25
CA ASN A 6 1.30 7.59 19.98
C ASN A 6 2.25 6.41 20.28
N GLU A 7 1.88 5.16 20.01
CA GLU A 7 2.69 3.96 20.21
C GLU A 7 3.23 3.35 18.90
N SER A 8 2.94 3.95 17.74
CA SER A 8 3.46 3.49 16.45
C SER A 8 4.92 3.95 16.26
N PRO A 9 5.87 3.05 15.93
CA PRO A 9 7.24 3.45 15.58
C PRO A 9 7.35 4.04 14.16
N LEU A 10 6.21 4.32 13.52
CA LEU A 10 6.08 4.90 12.18
C LEU A 10 5.40 6.26 12.32
N ASP A 11 6.10 7.29 11.88
CA ASP A 11 5.67 8.69 11.92
C ASP A 11 5.19 9.15 10.54
N LEU A 12 4.23 10.08 10.58
CA LEU A 12 3.68 10.70 9.38
C LEU A 12 4.77 11.48 8.62
N TYR A 13 4.83 11.29 7.30
CA TYR A 13 5.79 11.90 6.38
C TYR A 13 7.27 11.55 6.60
N CYS A 14 7.56 10.59 7.48
CA CYS A 14 8.91 10.05 7.63
C CYS A 14 9.21 8.94 6.62
N SER A 15 10.49 8.79 6.29
CA SER A 15 10.97 7.83 5.28
C SER A 15 11.61 6.61 5.94
N TYR A 16 11.19 5.43 5.50
CA TYR A 16 11.63 4.14 6.03
C TYR A 16 11.97 3.16 4.90
N THR A 17 12.96 2.32 5.12
CA THR A 17 13.19 1.15 4.26
C THR A 17 12.06 0.14 4.42
N LEU A 18 11.88 -0.74 3.42
CA LEU A 18 10.90 -1.81 3.50
C LEU A 18 11.10 -2.69 4.74
N ASP A 19 12.36 -3.03 5.06
CA ASP A 19 12.67 -3.86 6.24
C ASP A 19 12.29 -3.14 7.55
N GLN A 20 12.57 -1.84 7.69
CA GLN A 20 12.14 -1.06 8.87
C GLN A 20 10.60 -1.08 9.04
N ILE A 21 9.86 -0.92 7.95
CA ILE A 21 8.39 -0.96 7.97
C ILE A 21 7.91 -2.36 8.37
N LEU A 22 8.49 -3.42 7.80
CA LEU A 22 8.08 -4.79 8.10
C LEU A 22 8.42 -5.19 9.55
N VAL A 23 9.51 -4.68 10.12
CA VAL A 23 9.83 -4.84 11.55
C VAL A 23 8.81 -4.09 12.41
N ALA A 24 8.56 -2.81 12.11
CA ALA A 24 7.56 -1.98 12.81
C ALA A 24 6.15 -2.62 12.82
N LEU A 25 5.78 -3.30 11.74
CA LEU A 25 4.50 -3.98 11.62
C LEU A 25 4.47 -5.38 12.28
N GLY A 26 5.61 -5.88 12.75
CA GLY A 26 5.76 -7.22 13.35
C GLY A 26 5.83 -8.36 12.33
N LYS A 27 6.07 -8.07 11.04
CA LYS A 27 6.22 -9.09 9.99
C LYS A 27 7.64 -9.61 9.83
N HIS A 28 8.63 -8.77 10.13
CA HIS A 28 10.02 -9.19 10.25
C HIS A 28 10.39 -9.22 11.73
N THR A 29 11.12 -10.26 12.10
CA THR A 29 11.75 -10.40 13.41
C THR A 29 13.20 -10.80 13.21
N GLU A 30 14.00 -10.77 14.26
CA GLU A 30 15.40 -11.25 14.22
C GLU A 30 15.52 -12.68 13.68
N ARG A 31 14.48 -13.51 13.88
CA ARG A 31 14.47 -14.92 13.49
C ARG A 31 13.78 -15.19 12.16
N LYS A 32 13.02 -14.23 11.63
CA LYS A 32 12.18 -14.44 10.44
C LYS A 32 12.11 -13.20 9.56
N LYS A 33 12.63 -13.32 8.33
CA LYS A 33 12.36 -12.39 7.24
C LYS A 33 11.34 -13.00 6.29
N SER A 34 10.19 -12.35 6.16
CA SER A 34 9.16 -12.76 5.21
C SER A 34 9.49 -12.16 3.83
N SER A 35 9.47 -12.99 2.78
CA SER A 35 9.59 -12.51 1.41
C SER A 35 8.34 -11.69 1.07
N PHE A 36 8.50 -10.37 0.94
CA PHE A 36 7.45 -9.48 0.49
C PHE A 36 7.73 -9.05 -0.96
N ARG A 37 6.85 -9.45 -1.87
CA ARG A 37 6.96 -9.14 -3.32
C ARG A 37 5.71 -8.48 -3.89
N GLU A 38 4.66 -8.36 -3.09
CA GLU A 38 3.35 -7.86 -3.50
C GLU A 38 3.24 -6.38 -3.09
N GLY A 39 2.55 -5.53 -3.86
CA GLY A 39 2.41 -4.11 -3.52
C GLY A 39 1.50 -3.83 -2.31
N VAL A 40 0.93 -4.87 -1.69
CA VAL A 40 -0.01 -4.77 -0.58
C VAL A 40 0.27 -5.90 0.43
N LEU A 41 0.32 -5.55 1.71
CA LEU A 41 0.42 -6.48 2.83
C LEU A 41 -0.87 -6.46 3.63
N TYR A 42 -1.50 -7.62 3.84
CA TYR A 42 -2.63 -7.74 4.75
C TYR A 42 -2.23 -8.34 6.10
N LEU A 43 -2.59 -7.66 7.19
CA LEU A 43 -2.43 -8.10 8.57
C LEU A 43 -3.81 -8.45 9.16
N ALA A 44 -4.22 -9.71 9.03
CA ALA A 44 -5.55 -10.16 9.45
C ALA A 44 -5.85 -9.88 10.94
N GLU A 45 -4.89 -10.12 11.83
CA GLU A 45 -4.99 -9.86 13.28
C GLU A 45 -5.27 -8.38 13.60
N LYS A 46 -4.77 -7.47 12.76
CA LYS A 46 -4.93 -6.02 12.91
C LYS A 46 -6.00 -5.44 11.99
N LYS A 47 -6.66 -6.27 11.18
CA LYS A 47 -7.55 -5.88 10.06
C LYS A 47 -6.97 -4.73 9.23
N LEU A 48 -5.68 -4.82 8.89
CA LEU A 48 -4.91 -3.73 8.29
C LEU A 48 -4.38 -4.09 6.91
N ASP A 49 -4.72 -3.29 5.90
CA ASP A 49 -3.99 -3.22 4.64
C ASP A 49 -2.86 -2.21 4.67
N VAL A 50 -1.67 -2.64 4.28
CA VAL A 50 -0.52 -1.75 4.09
C VAL A 50 -0.16 -1.71 2.62
N PHE A 51 -0.33 -0.54 2.01
CA PHE A 51 -0.07 -0.31 0.60
C PHE A 51 1.34 0.25 0.41
N PHE A 52 2.10 -0.37 -0.50
CA PHE A 52 3.44 0.05 -0.90
C PHE A 52 3.41 0.49 -2.36
N VAL A 53 3.33 1.79 -2.57
CA VAL A 53 3.12 2.39 -3.88
C VAL A 53 4.43 2.98 -4.41
N THR A 54 4.74 2.68 -5.67
CA THR A 54 5.84 3.34 -6.41
C THR A 54 5.22 4.19 -7.51
N LEU A 55 5.41 5.50 -7.44
CA LEU A 55 4.74 6.48 -8.30
C LEU A 55 5.25 6.43 -9.75
N ASN A 56 6.56 6.49 -9.94
CA ASN A 56 7.14 6.44 -11.27
C ASN A 56 7.54 5.00 -11.61
N LYS A 57 6.70 4.35 -12.42
CA LYS A 57 6.94 3.01 -12.95
C LYS A 57 7.69 3.14 -14.28
N SER A 58 8.95 2.73 -14.32
CA SER A 58 9.69 2.62 -15.58
C SER A 58 9.36 1.29 -16.26
N GLU A 59 9.29 1.25 -17.59
CA GLU A 59 9.10 0.00 -18.34
C GLU A 59 10.22 -1.02 -18.11
N LYS A 60 11.42 -0.56 -17.70
CA LYS A 60 12.54 -1.43 -17.35
C LYS A 60 12.32 -2.17 -16.02
N ASP A 61 11.50 -1.63 -15.13
CA ASP A 61 11.31 -2.15 -13.77
C ASP A 61 10.01 -2.95 -13.58
N TYR A 62 9.08 -2.87 -14.55
CA TYR A 62 7.73 -3.43 -14.47
C TYR A 62 7.31 -4.07 -15.79
N SER A 63 6.69 -5.25 -15.71
CA SER A 63 6.05 -5.87 -16.88
C SER A 63 4.79 -5.10 -17.29
N PRO A 64 4.32 -5.22 -18.54
CA PRO A 64 3.04 -4.65 -18.97
C PRO A 64 1.86 -5.09 -18.08
N SER A 65 1.92 -6.30 -17.52
CA SER A 65 0.91 -6.85 -16.60
C SER A 65 0.94 -6.26 -15.17
N THR A 66 2.03 -5.58 -14.80
CA THR A 66 2.23 -4.92 -13.48
C THR A 66 2.31 -3.39 -13.59
N MET A 67 2.15 -2.85 -14.80
CA MET A 67 2.01 -1.42 -15.07
C MET A 67 0.60 -0.94 -14.71
N TYR A 68 0.24 -1.01 -13.42
CA TYR A 68 -1.01 -0.46 -12.90
C TYR A 68 -1.00 1.07 -12.98
N GLN A 69 -2.15 1.68 -13.24
CA GLN A 69 -2.28 3.14 -13.25
C GLN A 69 -2.39 3.68 -11.83
N ASP A 70 -1.26 3.77 -11.12
CA ASP A 70 -1.24 4.38 -9.78
C ASP A 70 -0.75 5.82 -9.93
N TYR A 71 -1.60 6.79 -9.62
CA TYR A 71 -1.27 8.22 -9.78
C TYR A 71 -1.95 9.07 -8.72
N SER A 72 -1.26 10.11 -8.27
CA SER A 72 -1.87 11.17 -7.49
C SER A 72 -2.83 11.94 -8.40
N ILE A 73 -4.11 11.96 -8.05
CA ILE A 73 -5.08 12.85 -8.70
C ILE A 73 -4.85 14.28 -8.20
N ASN A 74 -4.61 14.43 -6.90
CA ASN A 74 -4.15 15.67 -6.27
C ASN A 74 -3.43 15.35 -4.95
N GLU A 75 -3.15 16.36 -4.11
CA GLU A 75 -2.44 16.23 -2.83
C GLU A 75 -3.17 15.33 -1.82
N GLU A 76 -4.50 15.27 -1.90
CA GLU A 76 -5.35 14.48 -1.01
C GLU A 76 -5.82 13.18 -1.65
N LEU A 77 -5.96 13.13 -2.98
CA LEU A 77 -6.63 12.05 -3.69
C LEU A 77 -5.63 11.18 -4.46
N PHE A 78 -5.49 9.93 -4.04
CA PHE A 78 -4.64 8.96 -4.72
C PHE A 78 -5.47 7.90 -5.44
N HIS A 79 -5.22 7.67 -6.73
CA HIS A 79 -5.79 6.56 -7.47
C HIS A 79 -4.83 5.36 -7.42
N TRP A 80 -5.32 4.24 -6.90
CA TRP A 80 -4.63 2.96 -6.91
C TRP A 80 -5.47 1.92 -7.64
N GLN A 81 -4.85 1.14 -8.53
CA GLN A 81 -5.56 0.06 -9.22
C GLN A 81 -5.15 -1.31 -8.67
N SER A 82 -6.15 -2.16 -8.42
CA SER A 82 -5.93 -3.50 -7.91
C SER A 82 -5.13 -4.38 -8.86
N GLN A 83 -4.41 -5.33 -8.25
CA GLN A 83 -3.70 -6.36 -9.00
C GLN A 83 -4.69 -7.19 -9.82
N SER A 84 -4.22 -7.78 -10.92
CA SER A 84 -5.07 -8.47 -11.90
C SER A 84 -5.84 -9.68 -11.37
N ARG A 85 -5.43 -10.23 -10.21
CA ARG A 85 -6.09 -11.37 -9.55
C ARG A 85 -7.12 -10.96 -8.50
N THR A 86 -7.22 -9.67 -8.16
CA THR A 86 -8.20 -9.16 -7.20
C THR A 86 -9.52 -8.92 -7.92
N THR A 87 -10.40 -9.93 -7.93
CA THR A 87 -11.78 -9.80 -8.40
C THR A 87 -12.69 -9.32 -7.28
N GLU A 88 -13.89 -8.84 -7.62
CA GLU A 88 -14.88 -8.38 -6.65
C GLU A 88 -15.29 -9.47 -5.67
N GLU A 89 -15.44 -10.69 -6.16
CA GLU A 89 -15.87 -11.87 -5.39
C GLU A 89 -14.74 -12.45 -4.55
N SER A 90 -13.49 -12.10 -4.85
CA SER A 90 -12.34 -12.59 -4.08
C SER A 90 -12.37 -12.05 -2.66
N MET A 91 -11.78 -12.80 -1.71
CA MET A 91 -11.66 -12.35 -0.32
C MET A 91 -11.01 -10.96 -0.20
N THR A 92 -10.00 -10.68 -1.02
CA THR A 92 -9.34 -9.35 -1.06
C THR A 92 -10.25 -8.28 -1.63
N GLY A 93 -11.01 -8.59 -2.69
CA GLY A 93 -11.94 -7.64 -3.30
C GLY A 93 -13.08 -7.26 -2.36
N GLN A 94 -13.74 -8.26 -1.75
CA GLN A 94 -14.77 -8.04 -0.75
C GLN A 94 -14.26 -7.25 0.45
N ARG A 95 -13.00 -7.46 0.85
CA ARG A 95 -12.38 -6.73 1.94
C ARG A 95 -12.15 -5.27 1.62
N TYR A 96 -11.78 -4.94 0.38
CA TYR A 96 -11.70 -3.55 -0.07
C TYR A 96 -13.09 -2.93 -0.19
N ILE A 97 -14.05 -3.62 -0.83
CA ILE A 97 -15.42 -3.12 -1.02
C ILE A 97 -16.09 -2.81 0.32
N ASN A 98 -15.94 -3.69 1.31
CA ASN A 98 -16.58 -3.59 2.61
C ASN A 98 -15.66 -3.01 3.71
N GLN A 99 -14.56 -2.34 3.33
CA GLN A 99 -13.53 -1.84 4.25
C GLN A 99 -14.12 -0.97 5.37
N ALA A 100 -14.96 0.01 5.02
CA ALA A 100 -15.61 0.90 5.98
C ALA A 100 -16.60 0.16 6.91
N VAL A 101 -17.30 -0.85 6.39
CA VAL A 101 -18.29 -1.63 7.16
C VAL A 101 -17.62 -2.56 8.15
N HIS A 102 -16.44 -3.11 7.81
CA HIS A 102 -15.74 -4.09 8.64
C HIS A 102 -14.66 -3.51 9.55
N GLY A 103 -14.53 -2.17 9.56
CA GLY A 103 -13.48 -1.48 10.33
C GLY A 103 -12.07 -1.83 9.84
N GLY A 104 -11.93 -2.09 8.53
CA GLY A 104 -10.62 -2.33 7.93
C GLY A 104 -9.82 -1.04 7.94
N ASN A 105 -8.58 -1.08 8.44
CA ASN A 105 -7.68 0.06 8.44
C ASN A 105 -6.75 -0.01 7.23
N VAL A 106 -6.28 1.14 6.77
CA VAL A 106 -5.42 1.23 5.60
C VAL A 106 -4.28 2.19 5.87
N LEU A 107 -3.05 1.72 5.65
CA LEU A 107 -1.82 2.50 5.84
C LEU A 107 -1.08 2.60 4.51
N PHE A 108 -0.71 3.81 4.12
CA PHE A 108 -0.03 4.07 2.85
C PHE A 108 1.45 4.40 3.03
N PHE A 109 2.26 3.77 2.19
CA PHE A 109 3.68 4.03 2.01
C PHE A 109 3.94 4.31 0.54
N VAL A 110 4.55 5.46 0.24
CA VAL A 110 4.81 5.88 -1.15
C VAL A 110 6.29 6.13 -1.38
N ARG A 111 6.75 5.87 -2.60
CA ARG A 111 8.08 6.30 -3.04
C ARG A 111 8.04 6.74 -4.49
N LYS A 112 8.93 7.66 -4.84
CA LYS A 112 8.97 8.21 -6.20
C LYS A 112 9.46 7.20 -7.22
N TYR A 113 10.51 6.44 -6.89
CA TYR A 113 11.14 5.44 -7.77
C TYR A 113 11.43 4.15 -7.02
N LYS A 114 11.70 3.05 -7.73
CA LYS A 114 12.08 1.77 -7.10
C LYS A 114 13.48 1.82 -6.46
N LYS A 115 14.37 2.59 -7.08
CA LYS A 115 15.76 2.80 -6.65
C LYS A 115 16.08 4.28 -6.63
N GLU A 116 16.94 4.66 -5.70
CA GLU A 116 17.60 5.95 -5.66
C GLU A 116 19.10 5.68 -5.75
N SER A 117 19.73 6.13 -6.84
CA SER A 117 21.07 5.70 -7.23
C SER A 117 21.18 4.16 -7.30
N THR A 118 22.10 3.54 -6.56
CA THR A 118 22.31 2.09 -6.55
C THR A 118 21.38 1.34 -5.59
N PHE A 119 20.76 2.04 -4.63
CA PHE A 119 20.02 1.42 -3.54
C PHE A 119 18.50 1.44 -3.76
N ALA A 120 17.78 0.56 -3.06
CA ALA A 120 16.32 0.62 -3.03
C ALA A 120 15.89 1.94 -2.38
N ALA A 121 15.00 2.69 -3.03
CA ALA A 121 14.51 3.93 -2.46
C ALA A 121 13.61 3.65 -1.25
N PRO A 122 13.72 4.45 -0.17
CA PRO A 122 12.85 4.34 0.98
C PRO A 122 11.40 4.72 0.62
N PHE A 123 10.47 4.33 1.47
CA PHE A 123 9.07 4.74 1.40
C PHE A 123 8.77 5.80 2.45
N THR A 124 8.06 6.85 2.04
CA THR A 124 7.48 7.85 2.93
C THR A 124 6.14 7.36 3.44
N CYS A 125 5.93 7.42 4.76
CA CYS A 125 4.66 7.12 5.38
C CYS A 125 3.66 8.24 5.12
N LEU A 126 2.51 7.93 4.55
CA LEU A 126 1.42 8.89 4.40
C LEU A 126 0.40 8.79 5.53
N GLY A 127 0.48 7.77 6.37
CA GLY A 127 -0.46 7.56 7.48
C GLY A 127 -1.73 6.82 7.06
N TRP A 128 -2.74 6.89 7.93
CA TRP A 128 -4.03 6.24 7.72
C TRP A 128 -4.78 6.84 6.55
N ARG A 129 -5.39 5.99 5.73
CA ARG A 129 -6.22 6.43 4.60
C ARG A 129 -7.57 5.75 4.60
N THR A 130 -8.52 6.43 4.00
CA THR A 130 -9.80 5.83 3.62
C THR A 130 -9.88 5.83 2.11
N PHE A 131 -10.55 4.85 1.50
CA PHE A 131 -10.71 4.85 0.06
C PHE A 131 -12.14 4.58 -0.38
N LYS A 132 -12.48 5.12 -1.55
CA LYS A 132 -13.68 4.76 -2.29
C LYS A 132 -13.30 3.74 -3.35
N VAL A 133 -14.03 2.64 -3.36
CA VAL A 133 -13.89 1.62 -4.40
C VAL A 133 -14.75 2.02 -5.60
N THR A 134 -14.14 2.06 -6.78
CA THR A 134 -14.82 2.26 -8.06
C THR A 134 -14.47 1.12 -9.00
N MET A 135 -15.42 0.72 -9.85
CA MET A 135 -15.21 -0.32 -10.85
C MET A 135 -14.54 0.26 -12.10
N ALA A 136 -13.44 -0.36 -12.55
CA ALA A 136 -12.85 -0.07 -13.85
C ALA A 136 -12.45 -1.36 -14.56
N ARG A 137 -13.16 -1.71 -15.64
CA ARG A 137 -12.79 -2.79 -16.58
C ARG A 137 -12.33 -4.10 -15.89
N ARG A 138 -13.12 -4.64 -14.95
CA ARG A 138 -12.85 -5.89 -14.18
C ARG A 138 -11.73 -5.81 -13.14
N ARG A 139 -11.36 -4.60 -12.70
CA ARG A 139 -10.45 -4.36 -11.57
C ARG A 139 -11.06 -3.34 -10.63
N LEU A 140 -10.68 -3.41 -9.36
CA LEU A 140 -11.06 -2.42 -8.37
C LEU A 140 -10.09 -1.24 -8.47
N ALA A 141 -10.63 -0.04 -8.55
CA ALA A 141 -9.89 1.21 -8.37
C ALA A 141 -10.20 1.76 -6.99
N LEU A 142 -9.18 2.10 -6.23
CA LEU A 142 -9.28 2.72 -4.92
C LEU A 142 -8.88 4.19 -5.05
N SER A 143 -9.79 5.09 -4.70
CA SER A 143 -9.50 6.53 -4.64
C SER A 143 -9.56 6.97 -3.18
N GLY A 144 -8.40 7.27 -2.58
CA GLY A 144 -8.31 7.57 -1.16
C GLY A 144 -8.09 9.03 -0.83
N ARG A 145 -8.71 9.50 0.26
CA ARG A 145 -8.41 10.77 0.95
C ARG A 145 -7.53 10.47 2.16
#